data_AF-A0A932TE15-F1
#
_entry.id   AF-A0A932TE15-F1
#
_cell.length_a   1.000
_cell.length_b   1.000
_cell.length_c   1.000
_cell.angle_alpha   90.00
_cell.angle_beta   90.00
_cell.angle_gamma   90.00
#
_symmetry.space_group_name_H-M   'P 1'
#
loop_
_entity.id
_entity.type
_entity.pdbx_description
1 polymer ?
#
loop_
_entity_poly.entity_id
_entity_poly.type
_entity_poly.pdbx_seq_one_letter_code
_entity_poly.pdbx_strand_id
1 'polypeptide(L)'
;QNNILDPIFNIKDQRTDKRIDFVGGIRGLGELEKRVNAGEMAIAFSLHPVSIQQLFDIADSGNVMPPKSTWFEPKLRDGLLTHLIYS
;
A
#
# COMPACT_ATOMS: atom_id res chain seq x y z
N GLN A 1 -9.21 6.47 3.95
CA GLN A 1 -9.45 5.16 4.61
C GLN A 1 -10.37 5.29 5.83
N ASN A 2 -10.31 6.39 6.58
CA ASN A 2 -11.15 6.65 7.77
C ASN A 2 -12.67 6.69 7.52
N ASN A 3 -13.11 6.83 6.27
CA ASN A 3 -14.54 6.95 5.95
C ASN A 3 -15.23 5.60 5.67
N ILE A 4 -14.44 4.53 5.50
CA ILE A 4 -14.96 3.22 5.08
C ILE A 4 -14.56 2.14 6.08
N LEU A 5 -13.28 2.06 6.44
CA LEU A 5 -12.76 0.95 7.25
C LEU A 5 -13.33 0.97 8.68
N ASP A 6 -13.28 2.11 9.36
CA ASP A 6 -13.83 2.23 10.71
C ASP A 6 -15.37 2.28 10.71
N PRO A 7 -16.05 3.15 9.93
CA PRO A 7 -17.50 3.32 10.05
C PRO A 7 -18.33 2.14 9.56
N ILE A 8 -17.82 1.36 8.59
CA ILE A 8 -18.57 0.26 7.97
C ILE A 8 -18.07 -1.10 8.46
N PHE A 9 -16.75 -1.27 8.59
CA PHE A 9 -16.14 -2.56 8.91
C PHE A 9 -15.59 -2.65 10.35
N ASN A 10 -15.66 -1.55 11.12
CA ASN A 10 -15.11 -1.43 12.47
C ASN A 10 -13.63 -1.83 12.51
N ILE A 11 -12.87 -1.45 11.48
CA ILE A 11 -11.41 -1.62 11.38
C ILE A 11 -10.79 -0.27 11.73
N LYS A 12 -10.30 -0.16 12.98
CA LYS A 12 -9.76 1.09 13.53
C LYS A 12 -8.34 1.42 13.06
N ASP A 13 -7.50 0.39 12.94
CA ASP A 13 -6.14 0.53 12.43
C ASP A 13 -5.82 -0.62 11.47
N GLN A 14 -5.73 -0.27 10.19
CA GLN A 14 -5.45 -1.20 9.11
C GLN A 14 -4.05 -1.81 9.16
N ARG A 15 -3.15 -1.28 9.99
CA ARG A 15 -1.77 -1.80 10.14
C ARG A 15 -1.71 -2.97 11.11
N THR A 16 -2.67 -3.09 12.01
CA THR A 16 -2.65 -4.06 13.11
C THR A 16 -3.87 -5.00 13.12
N ASP A 17 -4.94 -4.65 12.40
CA ASP A 17 -6.14 -5.48 12.30
C ASP A 17 -5.87 -6.77 11.49
N LYS A 18 -6.04 -7.92 12.14
CA LYS A 18 -5.80 -9.25 11.55
C LYS A 18 -6.78 -9.63 10.44
N ARG A 19 -7.88 -8.88 10.26
CA ARG A 19 -8.87 -9.09 9.20
C ARG A 19 -8.46 -8.46 7.87
N ILE A 20 -7.34 -7.73 7.84
CA ILE A 20 -6.80 -7.14 6.61
C ILE A 20 -5.57 -7.93 6.17
N ASP A 21 -5.57 -8.31 4.91
CA ASP A 21 -4.39 -8.85 4.22
C ASP A 21 -4.11 -8.05 2.93
N PHE A 22 -2.85 -8.03 2.52
CA PHE A 22 -2.38 -7.29 1.35
C PHE A 22 -1.82 -8.25 0.30
N VAL A 23 -2.35 -8.15 -0.91
CA VAL A 23 -1.81 -8.85 -2.07
C VAL A 23 -0.68 -8.01 -2.68
N GLY A 24 0.51 -8.61 -2.81
CA GLY A 24 1.65 -7.97 -3.45
C GLY A 24 1.40 -7.67 -4.92
N GLY A 25 1.94 -6.55 -5.42
CA GLY A 25 1.66 -6.02 -6.76
C GLY A 25 1.88 -7.02 -7.90
N ILE A 26 2.86 -7.92 -7.78
CA ILE A 26 3.18 -8.96 -8.78
C ILE A 26 2.03 -9.94 -9.04
N ARG A 27 1.16 -10.18 -8.05
CA ARG A 27 -0.01 -11.07 -8.23
C ARG A 27 -1.21 -10.35 -8.84
N GLY A 28 -1.25 -9.02 -8.70
CA GLY A 28 -2.25 -8.16 -9.33
C GLY A 28 -3.70 -8.44 -8.93
N LEU A 29 -4.62 -8.03 -9.81
CA LEU A 29 -6.07 -8.14 -9.61
C LEU A 29 -6.58 -9.58 -9.57
N GLY A 30 -5.94 -10.51 -10.30
CA GLY A 30 -6.40 -11.90 -10.38
C GLY A 30 -6.36 -12.64 -9.04
N GLU A 31 -5.35 -12.36 -8.20
CA GLU A 31 -5.26 -12.93 -6.86
C GLU A 31 -6.32 -12.31 -5.91
N LEU A 32 -6.65 -11.02 -6.06
CA LEU A 32 -7.73 -10.41 -5.30
C LEU A 32 -9.07 -11.08 -5.61
N GLU A 33 -9.38 -11.25 -6.90
CA GLU A 33 -10.60 -11.91 -7.36
C GLU A 33 -10.67 -13.35 -6.87
N LYS A 34 -9.58 -14.12 -7.00
CA LYS A 34 -9.50 -15.51 -6.54
C LYS A 34 -9.84 -15.65 -5.06
N ARG A 35 -9.29 -14.79 -4.19
CA ARG A 35 -9.52 -14.86 -2.74
C ARG A 35 -10.96 -14.54 -2.34
N VAL A 36 -11.60 -13.62 -3.05
CA VAL A 36 -13.02 -13.31 -2.83
C VAL A 36 -13.89 -14.47 -3.32
N ASN A 37 -13.63 -14.99 -4.52
CA ASN A 37 -14.41 -16.10 -5.09
C ASN A 37 -14.25 -17.42 -4.31
N ALA A 38 -13.09 -17.63 -3.68
CA ALA A 38 -12.84 -18.78 -2.81
C ALA A 38 -13.47 -18.65 -1.42
N GLY A 39 -14.02 -17.48 -1.07
CA GLY A 39 -14.58 -17.19 0.25
C GLY A 39 -13.55 -16.94 1.35
N GLU A 40 -12.26 -16.82 1.00
CA GLU A 40 -11.20 -16.48 1.96
C GLU A 40 -11.34 -15.05 2.48
N MET A 41 -11.80 -14.13 1.62
CA MET A 41 -12.03 -12.72 1.94
C MET A 41 -13.43 -12.29 1.54
N ALA A 42 -14.08 -11.45 2.35
CA ALA A 42 -15.42 -10.96 2.05
C ALA A 42 -15.46 -9.90 0.94
N ILE A 43 -14.38 -9.12 0.79
CA ILE A 43 -14.26 -8.04 -0.18
C ILE A 43 -12.79 -7.76 -0.49
N ALA A 44 -12.52 -7.29 -1.70
CA ALA A 44 -11.22 -6.80 -2.11
C ALA A 44 -11.31 -5.36 -2.62
N PHE A 45 -10.28 -4.57 -2.37
CA PHE A 45 -10.13 -3.22 -2.89
C PHE A 45 -8.86 -3.16 -3.75
N SER A 46 -8.97 -2.56 -4.93
CA SER A 46 -7.81 -2.17 -5.73
C SER A 46 -7.76 -0.66 -5.86
N LEU A 47 -6.57 -0.10 -5.74
CA LEU A 47 -6.32 1.32 -5.88
C LEU A 47 -5.68 1.57 -7.25
N HIS A 48 -6.13 2.62 -7.93
CA HIS A 48 -5.50 3.01 -9.19
C HIS A 48 -4.06 3.45 -8.92
N PRO A 49 -3.06 2.92 -9.64
CA PRO A 49 -1.67 3.33 -9.47
C PRO A 49 -1.55 4.85 -9.67
N VAL A 50 -0.85 5.50 -8.75
CA VAL A 50 -0.44 6.90 -8.92
C VAL A 50 0.65 6.99 -9.98
N SER A 51 0.65 8.07 -10.76
CA SER A 51 1.73 8.32 -11.70
C SER A 51 3.02 8.68 -10.97
N ILE A 52 4.16 8.47 -11.62
CA ILE A 52 5.47 8.91 -11.09
C ILE A 52 5.47 10.43 -10.84
N GLN A 53 4.82 11.20 -11.70
CA GLN A 53 4.72 12.65 -11.52
C GLN A 53 3.95 13.01 -10.24
N GLN A 54 2.80 12.37 -10.01
CA GLN A 54 2.01 12.59 -8.79
C GLN A 54 2.79 12.20 -7.53
N LEU A 55 3.64 11.17 -7.61
CA LEU A 55 4.52 10.80 -6.51
C LEU A 55 5.52 11.91 -6.18
N PHE A 56 6.15 12.50 -7.20
CA PHE A 56 7.07 13.64 -7.02
C PHE A 56 6.35 14.87 -6.46
N ASP A 57 5.18 15.21 -7.01
CA ASP A 57 4.40 16.36 -6.55
C ASP A 57 4.01 16.24 -5.06
N ILE A 58 3.69 15.02 -4.59
CA ILE A 58 3.36 14.77 -3.17
C ILE A 58 4.61 14.89 -2.30
N ALA A 59 5.75 14.36 -2.74
CA ALA A 59 7.02 14.48 -2.02
C ALA A 59 7.45 15.95 -1.87
N ASP A 60 7.32 16.75 -2.93
CA ASP A 60 7.65 18.16 -2.93
C ASP A 60 6.68 19.00 -2.10
N SER A 61 5.41 18.57 -2.00
CA SER A 61 4.38 19.26 -1.21
C SER A 61 4.50 19.07 0.32
N GLY A 62 5.43 18.24 0.80
CA GLY A 62 5.56 17.90 2.21
C GLY A 62 4.43 17.01 2.78
N ASN A 63 3.54 16.50 1.91
CA ASN A 63 2.46 15.60 2.29
C ASN A 63 2.92 14.13 2.32
N VAL A 64 2.17 13.30 3.04
CA VAL A 64 2.47 11.86 3.19
C VAL A 64 1.48 11.04 2.37
N MET A 65 2.00 10.09 1.59
CA MET A 65 1.19 9.11 0.86
C MET A 65 0.35 8.26 1.84
N PRO A 66 -0.89 7.90 1.50
CA PRO A 66 -1.67 6.98 2.31
C PRO A 66 -0.91 5.67 2.57
N PRO A 67 -1.00 5.09 3.77
CA PRO A 67 -0.29 3.86 4.08
C PRO A 67 -0.69 2.75 3.10
N LYS A 68 0.33 2.10 2.50
CA LYS A 68 0.21 0.94 1.59
C LYS A 68 -0.48 1.23 0.24
N SER A 69 -0.49 2.47 -0.24
CA SER A 69 -1.05 2.84 -1.55
C SER A 69 -0.08 2.72 -2.73
N THR A 70 1.18 2.31 -2.50
CA THR A 70 2.21 2.16 -3.54
C THR A 70 3.03 0.89 -3.34
N TRP A 71 3.33 0.20 -4.45
CA TRP A 71 4.21 -0.97 -4.51
C TRP A 71 5.35 -0.68 -5.49
N PHE A 72 6.60 -0.65 -5.01
CA PHE A 72 7.78 -0.46 -5.83
C PHE A 72 8.46 -1.79 -6.15
N GLU A 73 8.86 -1.94 -7.40
CA GLU A 73 9.75 -2.99 -7.88
C GLU A 73 10.93 -2.40 -8.68
N PRO A 74 12.16 -2.91 -8.47
CA PRO A 74 12.54 -3.86 -7.42
C PRO A 74 12.42 -3.23 -6.02
N LYS A 75 12.19 -4.06 -5.00
CA LYS A 75 12.37 -3.60 -3.61
C LYS A 75 13.81 -3.09 -3.50
N LEU A 76 13.99 -1.88 -2.98
CA LEU A 76 15.32 -1.38 -2.62
C LEU A 76 15.98 -2.47 -1.77
N ARG A 77 17.17 -2.93 -2.16
CA ARG A 77 17.95 -3.80 -1.30
C ARG A 77 18.28 -2.97 -0.06
N ASP A 78 17.73 -3.36 1.09
CA ASP A 78 18.05 -2.75 2.36
C ASP A 78 19.58 -2.86 2.57
N GLY A 79 20.26 -1.72 2.68
CA GLY A 79 21.73 -1.65 2.73
C GLY A 79 22.38 -0.36 2.23
N LEU A 80 21.63 0.74 2.05
CA LEU A 80 22.23 2.03 1.70
C LEU A 80 22.78 2.72 2.96
N LEU A 81 24.08 2.55 3.22
CA LEU A 81 24.82 3.33 4.21
C LEU A 81 25.44 4.55 3.51
N THR A 82 24.96 5.75 3.82
CA THR A 82 25.59 7.00 3.37
C THR A 82 26.53 7.53 4.46
N HIS A 83 27.84 7.52 4.18
CA HIS A 83 28.84 8.19 5.02
C HIS A 83 29.36 9.41 4.27
N LEU A 84 29.07 10.60 4.78
CA LEU A 84 29.54 11.85 4.21
C LEU A 84 31.01 12.03 4.62
N ILE A 85 31.93 11.87 3.66
CA ILE A 85 33.33 12.24 3.86
C ILE A 85 33.45 13.72 3.53
N TYR A 86 33.64 14.56 4.54
CA TYR A 86 34.06 15.94 4.34
C TYR A 86 35.59 15.97 4.19
N SER A 87 36.10 16.66 3.16
CA SER A 87 37.52 16.99 3.02
C SER A 87 37.84 18.32 3.69
#